data_AF-A0A527ZBQ2-F1
#
_entry.id   AF-A0A527ZBQ2-F1
#
_cell.length_a   1.000
_cell.length_b   1.000
_cell.length_c   1.000
_cell.angle_alpha   90.00
_cell.angle_beta   90.00
_cell.angle_gamma   90.00
#
_symmetry.space_group_name_H-M   'P 1'
#
loop_
_entity.id
_entity.type
_entity.pdbx_description
1 polymer ?
#
loop_
_entity_poly.entity_id
_entity_poly.type
_entity_poly.pdbx_seq_one_letter_code
_entity_poly.pdbx_strand_id
1 'polypeptide(L)' 'HRSLAENIAYARPSATQTEIEHAARLASAHDFIVDLPKGYGTLVGERGVKLSGGERQRVAIARAFLADARILILDEAT' A
#
# COMPACT_ATOMS: atom_id res chain seq x y z
N HIS A 1 9.03 6.55 -9.53
CA HIS A 1 7.90 7.13 -8.77
C HIS A 1 6.66 6.37 -9.20
N ARG A 2 5.80 6.00 -8.26
CA ARG A 2 4.53 5.28 -8.53
C ARG A 2 3.50 5.75 -7.52
N SER A 3 2.23 5.68 -7.88
CA SER A 3 1.10 6.00 -7.01
C SER A 3 0.99 4.98 -5.87
N LEU A 4 0.21 5.29 -4.83
CA LEU A 4 -0.11 4.35 -3.74
C LEU A 4 -0.93 3.15 -4.24
N ALA A 5 -1.86 3.35 -5.18
CA ALA A 5 -2.58 2.25 -5.83
C ALA A 5 -1.60 1.30 -6.53
N GLU A 6 -0.73 1.81 -7.39
CA GLU A 6 0.31 1.00 -8.04
C GLU A 6 1.27 0.41 -7.00
N ASN A 7 1.48 1.10 -5.87
CA ASN A 7 2.26 0.60 -4.76
C ASN A 7 1.71 -0.72 -4.21
N ILE A 8 0.41 -0.74 -3.91
CA ILE A 8 -0.28 -1.90 -3.35
C ILE A 8 -0.49 -2.98 -4.42
N ALA A 9 -0.93 -2.59 -5.63
CA ALA A 9 -1.23 -3.49 -6.74
C ALA A 9 -0.05 -4.29 -7.27
N TYR A 10 1.18 -3.98 -6.90
CA TYR A 10 2.36 -4.72 -7.38
C TYR A 10 2.40 -6.18 -6.97
N ALA A 11 1.73 -6.53 -5.86
CA ALA A 11 1.53 -7.93 -5.49
C ALA A 11 0.58 -8.68 -6.45
N ARG A 12 -0.34 -7.96 -7.11
CA ARG A 12 -1.29 -8.50 -8.09
C ARG A 12 -1.70 -7.41 -9.10
N PRO A 13 -0.98 -7.25 -10.23
CA PRO A 13 -1.18 -6.11 -11.15
C PRO A 13 -2.57 -6.03 -11.79
N SER A 14 -3.30 -7.14 -11.83
CA SER A 14 -4.69 -7.21 -12.32
C SER A 14 -5.74 -6.84 -11.25
N ALA A 15 -5.31 -6.50 -10.02
CA ALA A 15 -6.23 -6.15 -8.96
C ALA A 15 -7.05 -4.91 -9.31
N THR A 16 -8.35 -4.98 -9.04
CA THR A 16 -9.25 -3.84 -9.20
C THR A 16 -9.02 -2.81 -8.09
N GLN A 17 -9.46 -1.58 -8.33
CA GLN A 17 -9.40 -0.51 -7.32
C GLN A 17 -10.09 -0.91 -6.01
N THR A 18 -11.22 -1.62 -6.07
CA THR A 18 -11.95 -2.10 -4.90
C THR A 18 -11.14 -3.11 -4.08
N GLU A 19 -10.41 -4.01 -4.74
CA GLU A 19 -9.55 -4.98 -4.05
C GLU A 19 -8.33 -4.31 -3.42
N ILE A 20 -7.75 -3.31 -4.09
CA ILE A 20 -6.66 -2.49 -3.55
C ILE A 20 -7.11 -1.77 -2.29
N GLU A 21 -8.28 -1.13 -2.31
CA GLU A 21 -8.86 -0.46 -1.14
C GLU A 21 -9.16 -1.44 -0.01
N HIS A 22 -9.70 -2.61 -0.33
CA HIS A 22 -9.96 -3.65 0.66
C HIS A 22 -8.67 -4.09 1.36
N ALA A 23 -7.62 -4.39 0.60
CA ALA A 23 -6.31 -4.73 1.15
C ALA A 23 -5.70 -3.58 2.00
N ALA A 24 -5.89 -2.33 1.56
CA ALA A 24 -5.46 -1.17 2.31
C ALA A 24 -6.23 -0.99 3.64
N ARG A 25 -7.54 -1.29 3.67
CA ARG A 25 -8.34 -1.28 4.90
C ARG A 25 -7.86 -2.34 5.89
N LEU A 26 -7.63 -3.57 5.41
CA LEU A 26 -7.09 -4.66 6.23
C LEU A 26 -5.73 -4.30 6.86
N ALA A 27 -4.91 -3.53 6.15
CA ALA A 27 -3.61 -3.07 6.64
C ALA A 27 -3.64 -1.77 7.46
N SER A 28 -4.83 -1.24 7.80
CA SER A 28 -4.99 0.09 8.44
C SER A 28 -4.29 1.22 7.65
N ALA A 29 -4.17 1.05 6.33
CA ALA A 29 -3.57 2.03 5.44
C ALA A 29 -4.60 2.96 4.81
N HIS A 30 -5.85 2.51 4.67
CA HIS A 30 -6.89 3.24 3.94
C HIS A 30 -7.04 4.70 4.41
N ASP A 31 -7.18 4.92 5.71
CA ASP A 31 -7.51 6.22 6.28
C ASP A 31 -6.46 7.28 5.96
N PHE A 32 -5.17 6.98 6.21
CA PHE A 32 -4.12 7.93 5.86
C PHE A 32 -3.98 8.13 4.35
N ILE A 33 -4.27 7.10 3.54
CA ILE A 33 -4.19 7.20 2.09
C ILE A 33 -5.25 8.17 1.58
N VAL A 34 -6.50 8.08 2.06
CA VAL A 34 -7.59 8.96 1.61
C VAL A 34 -7.44 10.40 2.09
N ASP A 35 -6.74 10.61 3.20
CA ASP A 35 -6.41 11.96 3.71
C ASP A 35 -5.35 12.70 2.87
N LEU A 36 -4.64 11.99 1.99
CA LEU A 36 -3.68 12.62 1.08
C LEU A 36 -4.39 13.39 -0.05
N PRO A 37 -3.82 14.50 -0.56
CA PRO A 37 -4.47 15.34 -1.59
C PRO A 37 -4.90 14.63 -2.87
N LYS A 38 -4.29 13.49 -3.20
CA LYS A 38 -4.62 12.67 -4.38
C LYS A 38 -5.09 11.27 -4.01
N GLY A 39 -5.34 10.99 -2.73
CA GLY A 39 -5.74 9.67 -2.27
C GLY A 39 -4.75 8.59 -2.69
N TYR A 40 -5.29 7.50 -3.24
CA TYR A 40 -4.56 6.40 -3.87
C TYR A 40 -3.71 6.82 -5.08
N GLY A 41 -4.05 7.93 -5.75
CA GLY A 41 -3.28 8.51 -6.84
C GLY A 41 -2.03 9.28 -6.38
N THR A 42 -1.80 9.40 -5.07
CA THR A 42 -0.63 10.10 -4.54
C THR A 42 0.64 9.35 -4.92
N LEU A 43 1.56 10.05 -5.58
CA LEU A 43 2.87 9.51 -5.93
C LEU A 43 3.76 9.43 -4.68
N VAL A 44 4.48 8.31 -4.52
CA VAL A 44 5.45 8.10 -3.43
C VAL A 44 6.87 7.88 -3.97
N GLY A 45 7.87 8.25 -3.18
CA GLY A 45 9.30 8.13 -3.51
C GLY A 45 10.02 9.48 -3.63
N GLU A 46 11.18 9.52 -4.31
CA GLU A 46 12.05 10.71 -4.36
C GLU A 46 11.39 12.00 -4.88
N ARG A 47 10.42 11.87 -5.78
CA ARG A 47 9.64 13.00 -6.36
C ARG A 47 8.18 13.03 -5.88
N GLY A 48 7.85 12.21 -4.87
CA GLY A 48 6.50 12.06 -4.34
C GLY A 48 6.46 12.35 -2.84
N VAL A 49 5.32 12.06 -2.21
CA VAL A 49 5.18 12.12 -0.76
C VAL A 49 6.11 11.08 -0.13
N LYS A 50 6.86 11.51 0.90
CA LYS A 50 7.63 10.62 1.75
C LYS A 50 6.70 10.07 2.82
N LEU A 51 6.45 8.76 2.76
CA LEU A 51 5.77 8.04 3.81
C LEU A 51 6.68 7.91 5.04
N SER A 52 6.13 8.07 6.22
CA SER A 52 6.74 7.68 7.50
C SER A 52 7.08 6.19 7.54
N GLY A 53 7.83 5.75 8.56
CA GLY A 53 8.16 4.33 8.74
C GLY A 53 6.91 3.45 8.85
N GLY A 54 5.98 3.82 9.73
CA GLY A 54 4.73 3.09 9.93
C GLY A 54 3.82 3.08 8.70
N GLU A 55 3.74 4.17 7.94
CA GLU A 55 2.98 4.20 6.68
C GLU A 55 3.58 3.24 5.65
N ARG A 56 4.91 3.21 5.51
CA ARG A 56 5.58 2.25 4.60
C ARG A 56 5.30 0.80 5.00
N GLN A 57 5.34 0.51 6.30
CA GLN A 57 5.03 -0.82 6.82
C GLN A 57 3.57 -1.21 6.51
N ARG A 58 2.60 -0.32 6.77
CA ARG A 58 1.19 -0.58 6.45
C ARG A 58 0.95 -0.79 4.95
N VAL A 59 1.64 -0.06 4.08
CA VAL A 59 1.58 -0.31 2.62
C VAL A 59 2.19 -1.67 2.25
N ALA A 60 3.27 -2.09 2.91
CA ALA A 60 3.85 -3.42 2.70
C ALA A 60 2.89 -4.54 3.15
N ILE A 61 2.20 -4.36 4.28
CA ILE A 61 1.16 -5.28 4.76
C ILE A 61 -0.02 -5.31 3.78
N ALA A 62 -0.44 -4.17 3.22
CA ALA A 62 -1.49 -4.12 2.20
C ALA A 62 -1.13 -4.95 0.95
N ARG A 63 0.13 -4.89 0.50
CA ARG A 63 0.61 -5.75 -0.60
C ARG A 63 0.51 -7.23 -0.24
N ALA A 64 0.87 -7.59 0.99
CA ALA A 64 0.80 -8.96 1.47
C ALA A 64 -0.64 -9.49 1.49
N PHE A 65 -1.60 -8.70 1.98
CA PHE A 65 -3.02 -9.05 1.91
C PHE A 65 -3.51 -9.19 0.47
N LEU A 66 -3.10 -8.30 -0.43
CA LEU A 66 -3.53 -8.37 -1.83
C LEU A 66 -2.93 -9.56 -2.58
N ALA A 67 -1.71 -9.98 -2.23
CA ALA A 67 -1.06 -11.16 -2.80
C ALA A 67 -1.80 -12.46 -2.47
N ASP A 68 -2.63 -12.47 -1.42
CA ASP A 68 -3.36 -13.65 -0.94
C ASP A 68 -2.44 -14.87 -0.75
N ALA A 69 -1.23 -14.61 -0.24
CA ALA A 69 -0.24 -15.66 -0.02
C ALA A 69 -0.66 -16.53 1.17
N ARG A 70 -0.64 -17.87 0.99
CA ARG A 70 -0.97 -18.83 2.06
C ARG A 70 -0.09 -18.69 3.30
N ILE A 71 1.14 -18.21 3.12
CA ILE A 71 2.12 -17.98 4.19
C ILE A 71 2.74 -16.61 3.95
N LEU A 72 2.73 -15.76 4.97
CA LEU A 72 3.35 -14.44 4.95
C LEU A 72 4.52 -14.42 5.95
N ILE A 73 5.71 -14.05 5.46
CA ILE A 73 6.89 -13.81 6.30
C ILE A 73 7.16 -12.31 6.29
N LEU A 74 7.12 -11.70 7.47
CA LEU A 74 7.46 -10.29 7.67
C LEU A 74 8.76 -10.24 8.46
N ASP A 75 9.78 -9.59 7.89
CA ASP A 75 11.05 -9.33 8.56
C ASP A 75 11.19 -7.82 8.76
N GLU A 76 11.38 -7.40 10.01
CA GLU A 76 11.65 -6.00 10.36
C GLU A 76 13.16 -5.82 10.53
N ALA A 77 13.81 -5.21 9.54
CA ALA A 77 15.15 -4.66 9.73
C ALA A 77 15.03 -3.30 10.43
N THR A 78 15.39 -3.24 11.71
CA THR A 78 15.50 -2.00 12.51
C THR A 78 16.66 -1.13 12.08
#